data_AF-W2UZ58-F1
#
_entry.id   AF-W2UZ58-F1
#
_cell.length_a   1.000
_cell.length_b   1.000
_cell.length_c   1.000
_cell.angle_alpha   90.00
_cell.angle_beta   90.00
_cell.angle_gamma   90.00
#
_symmetry.space_group_name_H-M   'P 1'
#
loop_
_entity.id
_entity.type
_entity.pdbx_description
1 polymer ?
#
loop_
_entity_poly.entity_id
_entity_poly.type
_entity_poly.pdbx_seq_one_letter_code
_entity_poly.pdbx_strand_id
1 'polypeptide(L)'
;MSSKCDIYKCIKPRTGNKVSHSNIKTGRWFRPNIRRLSFESKVLNKVIKLNVATRTLRTIYHKHGLDNFLLNTRASKLTDKALSLKRQIRKKLSQTQDVNQA
;
A
#
# COMPACT_ATOMS: atom_id res chain seq x y z
N MET A 1 16.30 -0.24 1.00
CA MET A 1 14.90 -0.16 0.53
C MET A 1 14.23 -1.49 0.84
N SER A 2 13.08 -1.51 1.52
CA SER A 2 12.42 -2.79 1.87
C SER A 2 11.91 -3.46 0.58
N SER A 3 12.07 -4.78 0.46
CA SER A 3 11.54 -5.54 -0.68
C SER A 3 10.03 -5.81 -0.57
N LYS A 4 9.34 -5.22 0.42
CA LYS A 4 7.91 -5.38 0.73
C LYS A 4 7.18 -4.05 0.47
N CYS A 5 5.91 -4.12 0.04
CA CYS A 5 5.08 -2.94 -0.13
C CYS A 5 4.47 -2.48 1.20
N ASP A 6 4.46 -1.17 1.45
CA ASP A 6 3.91 -0.57 2.68
C ASP A 6 2.37 -0.59 2.75
N ILE A 7 1.69 -0.82 1.61
CA ILE A 7 0.22 -0.72 1.50
C ILE A 7 -0.45 -2.09 1.49
N TYR A 8 -0.15 -2.93 0.50
CA TYR A 8 -0.76 -4.26 0.35
C TYR A 8 0.10 -5.33 1.00
N LYS A 9 -0.49 -6.09 1.94
CA LYS A 9 0.19 -7.18 2.67
C LYS A 9 0.64 -8.33 1.76
N CYS A 10 -0.08 -8.58 0.67
CA CYS A 10 0.19 -9.70 -0.23
C CYS A 10 1.40 -9.48 -1.16
N ILE A 11 1.87 -8.23 -1.31
CA ILE A 11 2.98 -7.89 -2.21
C ILE A 11 4.29 -7.96 -1.41
N LYS A 12 4.86 -9.16 -1.43
CA LYS A 12 6.13 -9.51 -0.81
C LYS A 12 6.97 -10.34 -1.80
N PRO A 13 8.31 -10.38 -1.64
CA PRO A 13 9.16 -11.23 -2.46
C PRO A 13 8.73 -12.68 -2.32
N ARG A 14 8.81 -13.43 -3.40
CA ARG A 14 8.54 -14.87 -3.42
C ARG A 14 9.82 -15.60 -3.81
N THR A 15 10.03 -16.77 -3.21
CA THR A 15 11.05 -17.71 -3.66
C THR A 15 10.45 -18.67 -4.69
N GLY A 16 11.29 -19.21 -5.54
CA GLY A 16 10.96 -20.34 -6.39
C GLY A 16 12.16 -20.72 -7.24
N ASN A 17 11.93 -21.48 -8.31
CA ASN A 17 13.02 -22.04 -9.12
C ASN A 17 12.99 -21.48 -10.54
N LYS A 18 14.17 -21.24 -11.11
CA LYS A 18 14.38 -21.21 -12.55
C LYS A 18 14.50 -22.67 -13.00
N VAL A 19 13.70 -23.09 -13.98
CA VAL A 19 13.70 -24.46 -14.50
C VAL A 19 14.30 -24.43 -15.92
N SER A 20 15.31 -25.26 -16.18
CA SER A 20 15.89 -25.40 -17.53
C SER A 20 15.04 -26.34 -18.40
N HIS A 21 15.36 -26.42 -19.69
CA HIS A 21 14.72 -27.36 -20.61
C HIS A 21 14.89 -28.83 -20.16
N SER A 22 16.06 -29.17 -19.60
CA SER A 22 16.33 -30.48 -18.96
C SER A 22 15.77 -30.59 -17.54
N ASN A 23 14.86 -29.71 -17.12
CA ASN A 23 14.24 -29.66 -15.80
C ASN A 23 15.20 -29.48 -14.61
N ILE A 24 16.39 -28.93 -14.82
CA ILE A 24 17.31 -28.55 -13.74
C ILE A 24 16.74 -27.32 -13.02
N LYS A 25 16.56 -27.43 -11.71
CA LYS A 25 15.94 -26.40 -10.87
C LYS A 25 17.01 -25.62 -10.11
N THR A 26 17.08 -24.31 -10.35
CA THR A 26 17.98 -23.40 -9.63
C THR A 26 17.17 -22.39 -8.82
N GLY A 27 17.48 -22.21 -7.54
CA GLY A 27 16.76 -21.26 -6.67
C GLY A 27 16.87 -19.81 -7.16
N ARG A 28 15.75 -19.08 -7.14
CA ARG A 28 15.66 -17.65 -7.49
C ARG A 28 14.64 -16.91 -6.63
N TRP A 29 14.86 -15.61 -6.48
CA TRP A 29 13.95 -14.69 -5.81
C TRP A 29 13.18 -13.85 -6.84
N PHE A 30 11.85 -13.83 -6.71
CA PHE A 30 10.94 -12.98 -7.47
C PHE A 30 10.63 -11.73 -6.65
N ARG A 31 11.28 -10.61 -7.01
CA ARG A 31 11.07 -9.31 -6.36
C ARG A 31 10.04 -8.48 -7.14
N PRO A 32 9.10 -7.80 -6.45
CA PRO A 32 8.22 -6.83 -7.10
C PRO A 32 8.96 -5.53 -7.43
N ASN A 33 8.50 -4.80 -8.45
CA ASN A 33 8.99 -3.45 -8.76
C ASN A 33 8.44 -2.44 -7.75
N ILE A 34 9.29 -2.02 -6.80
CA ILE A 34 8.96 -1.08 -5.71
C ILE A 34 9.64 0.25 -5.97
N ARG A 35 8.89 1.35 -5.78
CA ARG A 35 9.37 2.73 -5.88
C ARG A 35 9.02 3.48 -4.60
N ARG A 36 9.91 4.37 -4.17
CA ARG A 36 9.67 5.29 -3.06
C ARG A 36 8.93 6.52 -3.61
N LEU A 37 7.70 6.73 -3.16
CA LEU A 37 6.84 7.82 -3.65
C LEU A 37 6.28 8.62 -2.48
N SER A 38 6.01 9.90 -2.74
CA SER A 38 5.31 10.80 -1.83
C SER A 38 3.85 10.93 -2.26
N PHE A 39 2.93 10.80 -1.31
CA PHE A 39 1.50 11.03 -1.53
C PHE A 39 1.05 12.17 -0.63
N GLU A 40 0.29 13.09 -1.18
CA GLU A 40 -0.38 14.14 -0.41
C GLU A 40 -1.72 13.59 0.10
N SER A 41 -1.94 13.66 1.41
CA SER A 41 -3.21 13.30 2.04
C SER A 41 -3.96 14.59 2.36
N LYS A 42 -5.17 14.73 1.79
CA LYS A 42 -6.03 15.91 1.99
C LYS A 42 -6.67 15.88 3.38
N VAL A 43 -7.06 14.70 3.86
CA VAL A 43 -7.73 14.57 5.16
C VAL A 43 -6.75 14.85 6.31
N LEU A 44 -5.49 14.49 6.12
CA LEU A 44 -4.48 14.62 7.16
C LEU A 44 -3.59 15.88 7.00
N ASN A 45 -3.70 16.61 5.89
CA ASN A 45 -2.84 17.75 5.52
C ASN A 45 -1.34 17.45 5.69
N LYS A 46 -0.91 16.26 5.26
CA LYS A 46 0.50 15.84 5.36
C LYS A 46 0.94 15.02 4.16
N VAL A 47 2.23 15.15 3.84
CA VAL A 47 2.90 14.36 2.81
C VAL A 47 3.40 13.04 3.42
N ILE A 48 2.95 11.92 2.85
CA ILE A 48 3.28 10.58 3.31
C ILE A 48 4.23 9.91 2.32
N LYS A 49 5.44 9.58 2.78
CA LYS A 49 6.43 8.84 1.98
C LYS A 49 6.27 7.33 2.20
N LEU A 50 6.02 6.59 1.12
CA LEU A 50 5.78 5.14 1.16
C LEU A 50 6.61 4.40 0.11
N ASN A 51 6.96 3.14 0.42
CA ASN A 51 7.47 2.20 -0.58
C ASN A 51 6.30 1.47 -1.24
N VAL A 52 6.03 1.80 -2.50
CA VAL A 52 4.84 1.35 -3.22
C VAL A 52 5.23 0.53 -4.43
N ALA A 53 4.56 -0.61 -4.60
CA ALA A 53 4.68 -1.43 -5.80
C ALA A 53 3.87 -0.84 -6.94
N THR A 54 4.33 -0.98 -8.19
CA THR A 54 3.66 -0.42 -9.38
C THR A 54 2.20 -0.88 -9.53
N ARG A 55 1.89 -2.15 -9.22
CA ARG A 55 0.52 -2.67 -9.19
C ARG A 55 -0.38 -1.92 -8.20
N THR A 56 0.15 -1.59 -7.03
CA THR A 56 -0.56 -0.82 -6.01
C THR A 56 -0.80 0.60 -6.51
N LEU A 57 0.22 1.22 -7.11
CA LEU A 57 0.13 2.56 -7.67
C LEU A 57 -1.01 2.67 -8.69
N ARG A 58 -1.13 1.70 -9.61
CA ARG A 58 -2.25 1.62 -10.56
C ARG A 58 -3.62 1.64 -9.85
N THR A 59 -3.73 0.92 -8.74
CA THR A 59 -4.98 0.81 -7.98
C THR A 59 -5.30 2.10 -7.23
N ILE A 60 -4.30 2.80 -6.71
CA ILE A 60 -4.47 4.10 -6.05
C ILE A 60 -5.02 5.12 -7.04
N TYR A 61 -4.47 5.18 -8.25
CA TYR A 61 -4.96 6.08 -9.29
C TYR A 61 -6.39 5.74 -9.72
N HIS A 62 -6.70 4.46 -9.90
CA HIS A 62 -8.07 4.03 -10.21
C HIS A 62 -9.07 4.39 -9.10
N LYS A 63 -8.63 4.44 -7.83
CA LYS A 63 -9.49 4.84 -6.70
C LYS A 63 -9.44 6.35 -6.41
N HIS A 64 -8.91 7.16 -7.33
CA HIS A 64 -8.84 8.61 -7.19
C HIS A 64 -8.07 9.07 -5.93
N GLY A 65 -6.93 8.44 -5.63
CA GLY A 65 -5.99 8.90 -4.60
C GLY A 65 -5.87 8.00 -3.38
N LEU A 66 -4.94 8.37 -2.47
CA LEU A 66 -4.54 7.52 -1.33
C LEU A 66 -5.64 7.42 -0.27
N ASP A 67 -6.26 8.54 0.10
CA ASP A 67 -7.24 8.57 1.19
C ASP A 67 -8.49 7.76 0.83
N ASN A 68 -9.03 7.98 -0.37
CA ASN A 68 -10.19 7.24 -0.87
C ASN A 68 -9.86 5.75 -1.04
N PHE A 69 -8.64 5.43 -1.47
CA PHE A 69 -8.17 4.04 -1.53
C PHE A 69 -8.20 3.37 -0.15
N LEU A 70 -7.70 4.03 0.90
CA LEU A 70 -7.61 3.45 2.25
C LEU A 70 -8.99 3.25 2.87
N LEU A 71 -9.92 4.19 2.66
CA LEU A 71 -11.30 4.08 3.14
C LEU A 71 -12.02 2.87 2.52
N ASN A 72 -11.95 2.75 1.19
CA ASN A 72 -12.65 1.72 0.41
C ASN A 72 -12.02 0.32 0.48
N THR A 73 -10.78 0.19 0.95
CA THR A 73 -10.07 -1.10 0.96
C THR A 73 -10.28 -1.83 2.29
N ARG A 74 -10.59 -3.14 2.22
CA ARG A 74 -10.76 -4.01 3.41
C ARG A 74 -9.48 -4.08 4.24
N ALA A 75 -9.63 -4.09 5.57
CA ALA A 75 -8.50 -4.10 6.52
C ALA A 75 -7.58 -5.33 6.35
N SER A 76 -8.14 -6.49 6.00
CA SER A 76 -7.38 -7.74 5.80
C SER A 76 -6.35 -7.68 4.67
N LYS A 77 -6.53 -6.79 3.70
CA LYS A 77 -5.58 -6.61 2.58
C LYS A 77 -4.45 -5.64 2.90
N LEU A 78 -4.58 -4.85 3.96
CA LEU A 78 -3.65 -3.77 4.31
C LEU A 78 -2.53 -4.28 5.24
N THR A 79 -1.37 -3.65 5.13
CA THR A 79 -0.24 -3.82 6.07
C THR A 79 -0.48 -2.97 7.33
N ASP A 80 0.20 -3.27 8.43
CA ASP A 80 0.05 -2.55 9.71
C ASP A 80 0.26 -1.03 9.59
N LYS A 81 1.24 -0.62 8.78
CA LYS A 81 1.49 0.80 8.47
C LYS A 81 0.27 1.45 7.79
N ALA A 82 -0.33 0.79 6.81
CA ALA A 82 -1.52 1.29 6.12
C ALA A 82 -2.78 1.23 6.99
N LEU A 83 -2.88 0.25 7.89
CA LEU A 83 -3.96 0.18 8.89
C LEU A 83 -3.87 1.35 9.88
N SER A 84 -2.67 1.69 10.34
CA SER A 84 -2.44 2.87 11.18
C SER A 84 -2.90 4.15 10.49
N LEU A 85 -2.52 4.34 9.22
CA LEU A 85 -2.98 5.48 8.41
C LEU A 85 -4.51 5.51 8.26
N LYS A 86 -5.13 4.35 7.98
CA LYS A 86 -6.59 4.25 7.87
C LYS A 86 -7.29 4.66 9.17
N ARG A 87 -6.76 4.25 10.33
CA ARG A 87 -7.31 4.64 11.64
C ARG A 87 -7.17 6.15 11.87
N GLN A 88 -6.03 6.74 11.52
CA GLN A 88 -5.81 8.19 11.62
C GLN A 88 -6.81 8.97 10.77
N ILE A 89 -7.02 8.54 9.51
CA ILE A 89 -8.00 9.17 8.61
C ILE A 89 -9.41 9.09 9.19
N ARG A 90 -9.83 7.90 9.67
CA ARG A 90 -11.16 7.73 10.29
C ARG A 90 -11.35 8.63 11.52
N LYS A 91 -10.34 8.71 12.39
CA LYS A 91 -10.37 9.59 13.57
C LYS A 91 -10.48 11.07 13.18
N LYS A 92 -9.79 11.49 12.13
CA LYS A 92 -9.89 12.88 11.65
C LYS A 92 -11.26 13.17 11.03
N LEU A 93 -11.81 12.25 10.26
CA LEU A 93 -13.15 12.41 9.70
C LEU A 93 -14.22 12.53 10.77
N SER A 94 -14.16 11.74 11.86
CA SER A 94 -15.13 11.88 12.96
C SER A 94 -15.00 13.24 13.65
N GLN A 95 -13.78 13.70 13.95
CA GLN A 95 -13.54 15.02 14.56
C GLN A 95 -14.05 16.18 13.70
N THR A 96 -13.91 16.09 12.37
CA THR A 96 -14.40 17.13 11.46
C THR A 96 -15.93 17.18 11.42
N GLN A 97 -16.61 16.06 11.62
CA GLN A 97 -18.08 16.02 11.64
C GLN A 97 -18.63 16.73 12.89
N ASP A 98 -18.04 16.48 14.06
CA ASP A 98 -18.47 17.11 15.32
C ASP A 98 -18.39 18.66 15.29
N VAL A 99 -17.41 19.21 14.56
CA VAL A 99 -17.21 20.67 14.43
C VAL A 99 -18.24 21.34 13.49
N ASN A 100 -18.78 20.60 12.51
CA ASN A 100 -19.73 21.15 11.54
C ASN A 100 -21.19 21.06 11.99
N GLN A 101 -21.45 20.40 13.12
CA GLN A 101 -22.78 20.19 13.69
C GLN A 101 -23.07 21.07 14.92
N ALA A 102 -22.08 21.87 15.36
CA ALA A 102 -22.20 22.92 16.38
C ALA A 102 -22.22 24.30 15.70
#